data_AF-A0A7X6PWG7-F1
#
_entry.id   AF-A0A7X6PWG7-F1
#
_cell.length_a   1.000
_cell.length_b   1.000
_cell.length_c   1.000
_cell.angle_alpha   90.00
_cell.angle_beta   90.00
_cell.angle_gamma   90.00
#
_symmetry.space_group_name_H-M   'P 1'
#
loop_
_entity.id
_entity.type
_entity.pdbx_description
1 polymer ?
#
loop_
_entity_poly.entity_id
_entity_poly.type
_entity_poly.pdbx_seq_one_letter_code
_entity_poly.pdbx_strand_id
1 'polypeptide(L)'
;MQKITRLNYPFVCLIFFISFFVHAACSHAQAVKADNAPVPEVVAIPRPADSEVKVAKDALEKYLQTADPSIKEINRKYPGLISVTVPRDNTATIPGLAPFFQMQHQANLEIARKGNIDLLFLGDSITDFWRSTNEPFAGKPVFDKYFGDLKVANFGIAGDTTQGVLFRLQNGEGKGFSPKLIMLMIGTNNTTQNTGPEIAEGIGAVVLELQKDFPGAKILLLAIFPRDRPGAQVRKTLDEVNTRIS
;
A
#
# COMPACT_ATOMS: atom_id res chain seq x y z
N MET A 1 28.84 14.26 -67.85
CA MET A 1 29.55 15.31 -68.63
C MET A 1 28.69 16.58 -68.56
N GLN A 2 29.30 17.77 -68.67
CA GLN A 2 28.67 19.11 -68.54
C GLN A 2 28.03 19.46 -67.18
N LYS A 3 28.30 20.69 -66.74
CA LYS A 3 27.59 21.43 -65.69
C LYS A 3 26.68 22.45 -66.38
N ILE A 4 25.59 22.86 -65.73
CA ILE A 4 25.05 24.23 -65.86
C ILE A 4 24.90 24.79 -64.42
N THR A 5 24.99 26.10 -64.24
CA THR A 5 25.18 26.77 -62.94
C THR A 5 24.77 28.24 -63.03
N ARG A 6 24.37 28.87 -61.89
CA ARG A 6 23.95 30.30 -61.74
C ARG A 6 22.53 30.57 -62.28
N LEU A 7 21.68 31.48 -61.77
CA LEU A 7 21.59 32.37 -60.58
C LEU A 7 20.06 32.69 -60.39
N ASN A 8 19.47 33.54 -59.49
CA ASN A 8 19.94 34.57 -58.56
C ASN A 8 18.97 34.82 -57.36
N TYR A 9 19.38 35.71 -56.45
CA TYR A 9 18.66 36.41 -55.37
C TYR A 9 17.54 37.40 -55.85
N PRO A 10 16.83 38.13 -54.94
CA PRO A 10 16.27 37.79 -53.61
C PRO A 10 14.81 38.28 -53.40
N PHE A 11 14.15 38.01 -52.27
CA PHE A 11 13.31 39.03 -51.57
C PHE A 11 13.05 38.68 -50.07
N VAL A 12 12.50 39.63 -49.31
CA VAL A 12 12.61 39.80 -47.84
C VAL A 12 11.29 39.55 -47.08
N CYS A 13 11.40 39.17 -45.79
CA CYS A 13 10.31 39.08 -44.78
C CYS A 13 9.28 37.94 -44.97
N LEU A 14 8.50 37.54 -43.95
CA LEU A 14 8.26 38.13 -42.61
C LEU A 14 8.23 37.06 -41.50
N ILE A 15 8.57 37.43 -40.25
CA ILE A 15 8.49 36.56 -39.07
C ILE A 15 7.10 36.65 -38.42
N PHE A 16 6.50 35.52 -38.08
CA PHE A 16 5.37 35.43 -37.13
C PHE A 16 5.58 34.29 -36.13
N PHE A 17 5.98 34.63 -34.91
CA PHE A 17 5.92 33.72 -33.76
C PHE A 17 4.53 33.82 -33.11
N ILE A 18 3.74 32.74 -33.16
CA ILE A 18 2.46 32.65 -32.45
C ILE A 18 2.70 31.99 -31.09
N SER A 19 2.92 32.80 -30.06
CA SER A 19 3.06 32.32 -28.68
C SER A 19 1.72 31.93 -28.08
N PHE A 20 1.37 30.65 -28.15
CA PHE A 20 0.25 30.07 -27.38
C PHE A 20 0.62 29.96 -25.90
N PHE A 21 0.36 31.03 -25.13
CA PHE A 21 0.41 31.00 -23.66
C PHE A 21 -0.80 30.25 -23.09
N VAL A 22 -0.76 28.91 -23.14
CA VAL A 22 -1.69 28.08 -22.38
C VAL A 22 -1.34 28.21 -20.90
N HIS A 23 -2.09 29.03 -20.16
CA HIS A 23 -2.05 29.06 -18.70
C HIS A 23 -2.62 27.75 -18.15
N ALA A 24 -1.76 26.74 -18.05
CA ALA A 24 -2.05 25.53 -17.29
C ALA A 24 -2.16 25.89 -15.80
N ALA A 25 -3.38 26.18 -15.35
CA ALA A 25 -3.69 26.40 -13.95
C ALA A 25 -3.48 25.09 -13.18
N CYS A 26 -2.24 24.84 -12.75
CA CYS A 26 -1.83 23.64 -12.03
C CYS A 26 -2.36 23.72 -10.59
N SER A 27 -3.66 23.48 -10.42
CA SER A 27 -4.29 23.34 -9.12
C SER A 27 -3.63 22.19 -8.37
N HIS A 28 -2.78 22.54 -7.41
CA HIS A 28 -2.23 21.60 -6.45
C HIS A 28 -3.36 21.19 -5.51
N ALA A 29 -4.21 20.27 -5.99
CA ALA A 29 -5.11 19.52 -5.13
C ALA A 29 -4.24 18.84 -4.07
N GLN A 30 -4.28 19.35 -2.84
CA GLN A 30 -3.62 18.70 -1.72
C GLN A 30 -4.19 17.29 -1.64
N ALA A 31 -3.31 16.28 -1.79
CA ALA A 31 -3.72 14.90 -1.68
C ALA A 31 -4.41 14.71 -0.33
N VAL A 32 -5.70 14.39 -0.35
CA VAL A 32 -6.46 14.09 0.86
C VAL A 32 -5.72 12.95 1.55
N LYS A 33 -5.23 13.20 2.77
CA LYS A 33 -4.57 12.16 3.56
C LYS A 33 -5.61 11.06 3.75
N ALA A 34 -5.36 9.89 3.18
CA ALA A 34 -6.26 8.75 3.39
C ALA A 34 -6.25 8.42 4.89
N ASP A 35 -7.44 8.31 5.47
CA ASP A 35 -7.59 7.96 6.88
C ASP A 35 -7.11 6.52 7.11
N ASN A 36 -6.66 6.23 8.33
CA ASN A 36 -6.31 4.87 8.73
C ASN A 36 -7.57 3.98 8.65
N ALA A 37 -7.47 2.85 7.94
CA ALA A 37 -8.52 1.84 7.93
C ALA A 37 -8.74 1.28 9.36
N PRO A 38 -9.97 0.91 9.74
CA PRO A 38 -10.25 0.29 11.04
C PRO A 38 -9.44 -0.99 11.25
N VAL A 39 -9.07 -1.28 12.51
CA VAL A 39 -8.23 -2.43 12.90
C VAL A 39 -8.94 -3.23 14.01
N PRO A 40 -8.91 -4.58 14.00
CA PRO A 40 -9.43 -5.38 15.11
C PRO A 40 -8.66 -5.13 16.41
N GLU A 41 -9.37 -4.99 17.52
CA GLU A 41 -8.79 -4.76 18.86
C GLU A 41 -7.69 -5.77 19.21
N VAL A 42 -7.85 -7.04 18.82
CA VAL A 42 -6.90 -8.14 19.07
C VAL A 42 -5.51 -7.95 18.44
N VAL A 43 -5.36 -7.10 17.41
CA VAL A 43 -4.06 -6.76 16.81
C VAL A 43 -3.70 -5.28 16.91
N ALA A 44 -4.60 -4.44 17.43
CA ALA A 44 -4.45 -2.99 17.46
C ALA A 44 -3.26 -2.56 18.35
N ILE A 45 -2.43 -1.66 17.81
CA ILE A 45 -1.35 -1.00 18.56
C ILE A 45 -1.96 0.18 19.33
N PRO A 46 -1.82 0.25 20.66
CA PRO A 46 -2.26 1.41 21.44
C PRO A 46 -1.61 2.70 20.95
N ARG A 47 -2.43 3.72 20.69
CA ARG A 47 -2.01 5.05 20.28
C ARG A 47 -2.59 6.06 21.27
N PRO A 48 -1.82 7.08 21.71
CA PRO A 48 -2.34 8.11 22.59
C PRO A 48 -3.36 8.98 21.86
N ALA A 49 -4.42 9.40 22.55
CA ALA A 49 -5.37 10.37 22.02
C ALA A 49 -4.74 11.76 21.90
N ASP A 50 -5.26 12.63 21.02
CA ASP A 50 -4.77 14.01 20.87
C ASP A 50 -4.82 14.81 22.19
N SER A 51 -5.78 14.51 23.06
CA SER A 51 -5.87 15.06 24.41
C SER A 51 -4.70 14.65 25.32
N GLU A 52 -4.28 13.38 25.27
CA GLU A 52 -3.13 12.87 26.03
C GLU A 52 -1.82 13.43 25.48
N VAL A 53 -1.69 13.47 24.14
CA VAL A 53 -0.58 14.12 23.44
C VAL A 53 -0.50 15.61 23.81
N LYS A 54 -1.63 16.30 23.95
CA LYS A 54 -1.67 17.69 24.42
C LYS A 54 -1.20 17.80 25.86
N VAL A 55 -1.73 16.98 26.78
CA VAL A 55 -1.32 16.98 28.20
C VAL A 55 0.18 16.76 28.34
N ALA A 56 0.76 15.83 27.57
CA ALA A 56 2.21 15.60 27.55
C ALA A 56 3.01 16.82 27.03
N LYS A 57 2.52 17.51 25.98
CA LYS A 57 3.14 18.72 25.43
C LYS A 57 3.07 19.90 26.41
N ASP A 58 1.89 20.15 27.00
CA ASP A 58 1.67 21.19 28.02
C ASP A 58 2.59 20.97 29.23
N ALA A 59 2.74 19.71 29.66
CA ALA A 59 3.63 19.33 30.77
C ALA A 59 5.11 19.54 30.43
N LEU A 60 5.55 19.20 29.21
CA LEU A 60 6.91 19.46 28.75
C LEU A 60 7.21 20.96 28.66
N GLU A 61 6.28 21.77 28.16
CA GLU A 61 6.47 23.22 28.09
C GLU A 61 6.65 23.81 29.50
N LYS A 62 5.76 23.45 30.44
CA LYS A 62 5.85 23.86 31.85
C LYS A 62 7.15 23.41 32.52
N TYR A 63 7.63 22.19 32.21
CA TYR A 63 8.94 21.74 32.66
C TYR A 63 10.05 22.65 32.11
N LEU A 64 10.11 22.88 30.79
CA LEU A 64 11.16 23.71 30.18
C LEU A 64 11.15 25.17 30.66
N GLN A 65 9.98 25.73 30.99
CA GLN A 65 9.86 27.05 31.64
C GLN A 65 10.49 27.08 33.05
N THR A 66 10.34 25.99 33.83
CA THR A 66 10.81 25.90 35.22
C THR A 66 12.21 25.28 35.39
N ALA A 67 12.70 24.56 34.39
CA ALA A 67 13.95 23.78 34.45
C ALA A 67 15.22 24.60 34.72
N ASP A 68 16.28 23.91 35.13
CA ASP A 68 17.60 24.51 35.40
C ASP A 68 18.20 25.24 34.19
N PRO A 69 19.07 26.26 34.41
CA PRO A 69 19.74 26.99 33.32
C PRO A 69 20.49 26.09 32.33
N SER A 70 21.06 24.97 32.80
CA SER A 70 21.72 23.97 31.97
C SER A 70 20.77 23.27 30.99
N ILE A 71 19.58 22.87 31.45
CA ILE A 71 18.55 22.24 30.61
C ILE A 71 17.98 23.25 29.61
N LYS A 72 17.76 24.49 30.04
CA LYS A 72 17.33 25.60 29.16
C LYS A 72 18.36 25.87 28.05
N GLU A 73 19.65 25.91 28.39
CA GLU A 73 20.73 26.07 27.41
C GLU A 73 20.83 24.86 26.46
N ILE A 74 20.68 23.64 26.96
CA ILE A 74 20.64 22.42 26.13
C ILE A 74 19.49 22.47 25.12
N ASN A 75 18.27 22.82 25.56
CA ASN A 75 17.12 22.94 24.67
C ASN A 75 17.23 24.12 23.68
N ARG A 76 17.87 25.22 24.09
CA ARG A 76 18.17 26.38 23.20
C ARG A 76 19.19 26.00 22.12
N LYS A 77 20.21 25.20 22.48
CA LYS A 77 21.29 24.77 21.58
C LYS A 77 20.88 23.61 20.66
N TYR A 78 19.97 22.74 21.13
CA TYR A 78 19.47 21.58 20.40
C TYR A 78 17.93 21.51 20.47
N PRO A 79 17.21 22.37 19.73
CA PRO A 79 15.74 22.36 19.71
C PRO A 79 15.19 20.97 19.34
N GLY A 80 14.27 20.46 20.16
CA GLY A 80 13.65 19.14 19.98
C GLY A 80 14.44 17.96 20.58
N LEU A 81 15.64 18.17 21.11
CA LEU A 81 16.40 17.12 21.85
C LEU A 81 15.63 16.62 23.09
N ILE A 82 14.83 17.49 23.70
CA ILE A 82 13.80 17.12 24.68
C ILE A 82 12.45 17.37 24.01
N SER A 83 11.70 16.30 23.72
CA SER A 83 10.45 16.39 22.94
C SER A 83 9.46 15.29 23.31
N VAL A 84 8.17 15.54 23.05
CA VAL A 84 7.11 14.53 23.12
C VAL A 84 7.03 13.83 21.76
N THR A 85 7.66 12.66 21.66
CA THR A 85 7.56 11.79 20.48
C THR A 85 6.20 11.09 20.46
N VAL A 86 5.36 11.42 19.48
CA VAL A 86 4.15 10.66 19.16
C VAL A 86 4.54 9.51 18.22
N PRO A 87 4.03 8.27 18.40
CA PRO A 87 4.20 7.21 17.41
C PRO A 87 3.72 7.68 16.02
N ARG A 88 4.48 7.36 14.96
CA ARG A 88 4.05 7.65 13.59
C ARG A 88 2.81 6.83 13.22
N ASP A 89 2.04 7.30 12.26
CA ASP A 89 1.00 6.49 11.62
C ASP A 89 1.58 5.15 11.10
N ASN A 90 0.76 4.11 11.12
CA ASN A 90 1.11 2.83 10.52
C ASN A 90 0.78 2.87 9.01
N THR A 91 1.80 2.84 8.16
CA THR A 91 1.60 2.87 6.70
C THR A 91 0.95 1.60 6.15
N ALA A 92 0.91 0.50 6.93
CA ALA A 92 0.21 -0.74 6.57
C ALA A 92 -1.33 -0.61 6.65
N THR A 93 -1.85 0.42 7.35
CA THR A 93 -3.29 0.66 7.53
C THR A 93 -3.83 1.85 6.73
N ILE A 94 -2.99 2.62 6.03
CA ILE A 94 -3.40 3.78 5.21
C ILE A 94 -3.62 3.31 3.77
N PRO A 95 -4.85 3.26 3.22
CA PRO A 95 -5.09 2.75 1.87
C PRO A 95 -4.30 3.51 0.79
N GLY A 96 -3.46 2.80 0.03
CA GLY A 96 -2.62 3.42 -1.00
C GLY A 96 -2.03 2.40 -1.96
N LEU A 97 -2.25 2.60 -3.26
CA LEU A 97 -1.78 1.72 -4.33
C LEU A 97 -0.59 2.34 -5.08
N ALA A 98 0.47 1.56 -5.29
CA ALA A 98 1.62 2.00 -6.05
C ALA A 98 1.28 2.14 -7.56
N PRO A 99 1.76 3.18 -8.28
CA PRO A 99 1.33 3.44 -9.67
C PRO A 99 1.54 2.28 -10.64
N PHE A 100 2.56 1.44 -10.43
CA PHE A 100 2.84 0.27 -11.26
C PHE A 100 1.86 -0.90 -11.04
N PHE A 101 1.07 -0.90 -9.97
CA PHE A 101 -0.01 -1.88 -9.77
C PHE A 101 -1.34 -1.46 -10.41
N GLN A 102 -1.48 -0.21 -10.87
CA GLN A 102 -2.73 0.32 -11.42
C GLN A 102 -3.25 -0.50 -12.62
N MET A 103 -2.36 -1.03 -13.46
CA MET A 103 -2.75 -1.87 -14.61
C MET A 103 -3.40 -3.19 -14.16
N GLN A 104 -2.81 -3.88 -13.18
CA GLN A 104 -3.34 -5.13 -12.67
C GLN A 104 -4.61 -4.91 -11.82
N HIS A 105 -4.69 -3.80 -11.10
CA HIS A 105 -5.92 -3.37 -10.42
C HIS A 105 -7.09 -3.21 -11.43
N GLN A 106 -6.89 -2.51 -12.55
CA GLN A 106 -7.94 -2.41 -13.58
C GLN A 106 -8.29 -3.79 -14.18
N ALA A 107 -7.32 -4.67 -14.41
CA ALA A 107 -7.58 -6.03 -14.89
C ALA A 107 -8.43 -6.85 -13.89
N ASN A 108 -8.18 -6.71 -12.59
CA ASN A 108 -8.99 -7.32 -11.53
C ASN A 108 -10.41 -6.73 -11.51
N LEU A 109 -10.58 -5.42 -11.70
CA LEU A 109 -11.90 -4.77 -11.78
C LEU A 109 -12.75 -5.31 -12.96
N GLU A 110 -12.14 -5.58 -14.13
CA GLU A 110 -12.85 -6.20 -15.26
C GLU A 110 -13.23 -7.68 -15.03
N ILE A 111 -12.69 -8.32 -13.99
CA ILE A 111 -13.11 -9.64 -13.53
C ILE A 111 -14.21 -9.48 -12.47
N ALA A 112 -14.03 -8.59 -11.48
CA ALA A 112 -15.02 -8.30 -10.44
C ALA A 112 -16.39 -7.89 -11.02
N ARG A 113 -16.41 -7.03 -12.05
CA ARG A 113 -17.65 -6.60 -12.74
C ARG A 113 -18.39 -7.72 -13.48
N LYS A 114 -17.72 -8.82 -13.83
CA LYS A 114 -18.36 -10.00 -14.43
C LYS A 114 -18.99 -10.93 -13.38
N GLY A 115 -18.57 -10.79 -12.12
CA GLY A 115 -19.02 -11.59 -11.00
C GLY A 115 -18.82 -13.09 -11.23
N ASN A 116 -19.77 -13.90 -10.74
CA ASN A 116 -19.73 -15.37 -10.82
C ASN A 116 -18.45 -15.99 -10.19
N ILE A 117 -17.94 -15.36 -9.13
CA ILE A 117 -16.77 -15.81 -8.35
C ILE A 117 -17.26 -16.55 -7.11
N ASP A 118 -16.89 -17.83 -6.96
CA ASP A 118 -17.18 -18.63 -5.77
C ASP A 118 -16.00 -18.63 -4.78
N LEU A 119 -14.77 -18.42 -5.27
CA LEU A 119 -13.53 -18.43 -4.49
C LEU A 119 -12.62 -17.25 -4.91
N LEU A 120 -12.24 -16.41 -3.97
CA LEU A 120 -11.31 -15.29 -4.21
C LEU A 120 -9.93 -15.64 -3.64
N PHE A 121 -8.89 -15.55 -4.47
CA PHE A 121 -7.49 -15.57 -4.06
C PHE A 121 -6.98 -14.12 -4.02
N LEU A 122 -6.54 -13.64 -2.87
CA LEU A 122 -6.13 -12.25 -2.65
C LEU A 122 -4.79 -12.18 -1.91
N GLY A 123 -3.85 -11.35 -2.41
CA GLY A 123 -2.53 -11.28 -1.81
C GLY A 123 -1.44 -10.65 -2.68
N ASP A 124 -0.21 -11.04 -2.41
CA ASP A 124 1.00 -10.60 -3.13
C ASP A 124 1.43 -11.58 -4.25
N SER A 125 2.72 -11.57 -4.62
CA SER A 125 3.32 -12.44 -5.64
C SER A 125 3.13 -13.93 -5.36
N ILE A 126 3.09 -14.34 -4.08
CA ILE A 126 2.85 -15.74 -3.71
C ILE A 126 1.45 -16.18 -4.16
N THR A 127 0.49 -15.26 -4.19
CA THR A 127 -0.87 -15.50 -4.69
C THR A 127 -0.94 -15.32 -6.21
N ASP A 128 -0.33 -14.26 -6.74
CA ASP A 128 -0.30 -13.92 -8.18
C ASP A 128 0.18 -15.09 -9.05
N PHE A 129 1.31 -15.69 -8.68
CA PHE A 129 2.00 -16.68 -9.51
C PHE A 129 1.30 -18.05 -9.60
N TRP A 130 0.20 -18.29 -8.86
CA TRP A 130 -0.69 -19.43 -9.14
C TRP A 130 -1.32 -19.37 -10.55
N ARG A 131 -1.40 -18.18 -11.17
CA ARG A 131 -1.86 -18.05 -12.57
C ARG A 131 -0.76 -18.34 -13.61
N SER A 132 0.51 -18.37 -13.21
CA SER A 132 1.66 -18.32 -14.11
C SER A 132 2.09 -19.71 -14.61
N THR A 133 2.42 -19.79 -15.90
CA THR A 133 3.02 -20.96 -16.57
C THR A 133 4.54 -20.87 -16.69
N ASN A 134 5.15 -19.77 -16.23
CA ASN A 134 6.54 -19.43 -16.56
C ASN A 134 7.46 -19.74 -15.38
N GLU A 135 8.50 -20.54 -15.63
CA GLU A 135 9.54 -20.83 -14.64
C GLU A 135 10.34 -19.57 -14.26
N PRO A 136 10.81 -19.44 -12.99
CA PRO A 136 10.73 -20.40 -11.89
C PRO A 136 9.42 -20.29 -11.06
N PHE A 137 8.38 -19.67 -11.61
CA PHE A 137 7.14 -19.34 -10.90
C PHE A 137 5.91 -19.97 -11.59
N ALA A 138 6.00 -21.24 -12.00
CA ALA A 138 4.98 -21.94 -12.78
C ALA A 138 3.88 -22.58 -11.90
N GLY A 139 3.08 -21.78 -11.20
CA GLY A 139 2.01 -22.29 -10.33
C GLY A 139 0.79 -22.88 -11.05
N LYS A 140 0.57 -22.54 -12.33
CA LYS A 140 -0.66 -22.87 -13.08
C LYS A 140 -0.99 -24.36 -13.19
N PRO A 141 -0.04 -25.31 -13.41
CA PRO A 141 -0.36 -26.74 -13.44
C PRO A 141 -0.85 -27.29 -12.10
N VAL A 142 -0.39 -26.71 -10.98
CA VAL A 142 -0.85 -27.06 -9.63
C VAL A 142 -2.23 -26.43 -9.37
N PHE A 143 -2.42 -25.19 -9.81
CA PHE A 143 -3.71 -24.49 -9.75
C PHE A 143 -4.81 -25.28 -10.48
N ASP A 144 -4.59 -25.63 -11.75
CA ASP A 144 -5.59 -26.31 -12.57
C ASP A 144 -5.98 -27.67 -11.99
N LYS A 145 -5.01 -28.43 -11.45
CA LYS A 145 -5.25 -29.75 -10.86
C LYS A 145 -6.17 -29.73 -9.62
N TYR A 146 -6.13 -28.66 -8.81
CA TYR A 146 -6.83 -28.63 -7.52
C TYR A 146 -7.95 -27.57 -7.44
N PHE A 147 -7.97 -26.61 -8.36
CA PHE A 147 -8.90 -25.48 -8.36
C PHE A 147 -9.54 -25.20 -9.74
N GLY A 148 -9.16 -25.92 -10.81
CA GLY A 148 -9.62 -25.64 -12.18
C GLY A 148 -11.13 -25.77 -12.39
N ASP A 149 -11.80 -26.69 -11.66
CA ASP A 149 -13.25 -26.87 -11.69
C ASP A 149 -14.02 -25.85 -10.82
N LEU A 150 -13.30 -24.97 -10.09
CA LEU A 150 -13.89 -23.96 -9.21
C LEU A 150 -13.88 -22.59 -9.89
N LYS A 151 -14.88 -21.76 -9.55
CA LYS A 151 -14.96 -20.38 -10.06
C LYS A 151 -14.06 -19.45 -9.27
N VAL A 152 -12.75 -19.57 -9.52
CA VAL A 152 -11.73 -18.80 -8.83
C VAL A 152 -11.42 -17.49 -9.54
N ALA A 153 -11.40 -16.38 -8.80
CA ALA A 153 -10.71 -15.16 -9.22
C ALA A 153 -9.40 -15.03 -8.44
N ASN A 154 -8.31 -14.70 -9.13
CA ASN A 154 -7.02 -14.42 -8.51
C ASN A 154 -6.69 -12.93 -8.63
N PHE A 155 -6.85 -12.21 -7.53
CA PHE A 155 -6.52 -10.79 -7.34
C PHE A 155 -5.21 -10.63 -6.53
N GLY A 156 -4.32 -11.63 -6.57
CA GLY A 156 -2.92 -11.44 -6.17
C GLY A 156 -2.22 -10.42 -7.08
N ILE A 157 -1.28 -9.64 -6.55
CA ILE A 157 -0.44 -8.72 -7.34
C ILE A 157 1.01 -8.80 -6.86
N ALA A 158 1.95 -9.07 -7.77
CA ALA A 158 3.35 -9.26 -7.43
C ALA A 158 4.00 -8.04 -6.77
N GLY A 159 4.41 -8.20 -5.51
CA GLY A 159 5.03 -7.15 -4.70
C GLY A 159 4.06 -6.31 -3.86
N ASP A 160 2.76 -6.62 -3.87
CA ASP A 160 1.75 -5.82 -3.17
C ASP A 160 1.81 -5.95 -1.63
N THR A 161 1.11 -5.03 -0.96
CA THR A 161 1.16 -4.75 0.48
C THR A 161 -0.24 -4.65 1.06
N THR A 162 -0.37 -4.69 2.39
CA THR A 162 -1.67 -4.55 3.09
C THR A 162 -2.43 -3.28 2.69
N GLN A 163 -1.74 -2.14 2.61
CA GLN A 163 -2.30 -0.87 2.14
C GLN A 163 -2.75 -0.87 0.68
N GLY A 164 -2.07 -1.62 -0.19
CA GLY A 164 -2.46 -1.79 -1.58
C GLY A 164 -3.71 -2.66 -1.71
N VAL A 165 -3.79 -3.76 -0.96
CA VAL A 165 -5.01 -4.58 -0.85
C VAL A 165 -6.20 -3.76 -0.32
N LEU A 166 -6.02 -2.99 0.76
CA LEU A 166 -7.04 -2.08 1.30
C LEU A 166 -7.57 -1.12 0.23
N PHE A 167 -6.66 -0.44 -0.50
CA PHE A 167 -7.05 0.44 -1.59
C PHE A 167 -7.86 -0.30 -2.66
N ARG A 168 -7.39 -1.48 -3.11
CA ARG A 168 -8.02 -2.24 -4.19
C ARG A 168 -9.44 -2.68 -3.86
N LEU A 169 -9.67 -3.17 -2.63
CA LEU A 169 -11.01 -3.53 -2.15
C LEU A 169 -11.96 -2.32 -2.19
N GLN A 170 -11.56 -1.24 -1.50
CA GLN A 170 -12.33 -0.01 -1.40
C GLN A 170 -12.62 0.63 -2.77
N ASN A 171 -11.68 0.55 -3.72
CA ASN A 171 -11.80 1.08 -5.08
C ASN A 171 -12.41 0.10 -6.11
N GLY A 172 -12.93 -1.05 -5.66
CA GLY A 172 -13.90 -1.84 -6.43
C GLY A 172 -13.63 -3.34 -6.53
N GLU A 173 -12.46 -3.84 -6.13
CA GLU A 173 -12.21 -5.30 -6.11
C GLU A 173 -12.99 -6.00 -4.99
N GLY A 174 -13.54 -5.25 -4.03
CA GLY A 174 -14.49 -5.72 -3.03
C GLY A 174 -15.95 -5.75 -3.50
N LYS A 175 -16.26 -5.42 -4.77
CA LYS A 175 -17.62 -5.05 -5.19
C LYS A 175 -18.11 -5.81 -6.43
N GLY A 176 -19.41 -6.09 -6.47
CA GLY A 176 -20.11 -6.71 -7.62
C GLY A 176 -20.22 -8.23 -7.60
N PHE A 177 -19.71 -8.91 -6.56
CA PHE A 177 -19.78 -10.36 -6.40
C PHE A 177 -19.86 -10.77 -4.92
N SER A 178 -20.08 -12.06 -4.66
CA SER A 178 -20.18 -12.62 -3.31
C SER A 178 -19.49 -13.99 -3.27
N PRO A 179 -18.20 -14.05 -2.92
CA PRO A 179 -17.46 -15.30 -2.83
C PRO A 179 -17.89 -16.09 -1.59
N LYS A 180 -17.82 -17.42 -1.65
CA LYS A 180 -18.07 -18.30 -0.50
C LYS A 180 -16.85 -18.44 0.40
N LEU A 181 -15.66 -18.33 -0.20
CA LEU A 181 -14.37 -18.47 0.45
C LEU A 181 -13.38 -17.44 -0.13
N ILE A 182 -12.59 -16.83 0.73
CA ILE A 182 -11.52 -15.90 0.39
C ILE A 182 -10.23 -16.44 0.99
N MET A 183 -9.24 -16.75 0.15
CA MET A 183 -7.88 -17.06 0.57
C MET A 183 -7.07 -15.77 0.61
N LEU A 184 -6.50 -15.43 1.77
CA LEU A 184 -5.71 -14.23 1.98
C LEU A 184 -4.28 -14.58 2.42
N MET A 185 -3.27 -14.15 1.64
CA MET A 185 -1.87 -14.09 2.09
C MET A 185 -1.26 -12.76 1.66
N ILE A 186 -0.94 -11.89 2.63
CA ILE A 186 -0.38 -10.57 2.37
C ILE A 186 0.59 -10.17 3.50
N GLY A 187 1.54 -9.28 3.19
CA GLY A 187 2.41 -8.63 4.18
C GLY A 187 3.90 -8.92 4.02
N THR A 188 4.31 -9.87 3.16
CA THR A 188 5.74 -10.20 3.00
C THR A 188 6.57 -9.02 2.45
N ASN A 189 5.95 -8.13 1.67
CA ASN A 189 6.61 -6.94 1.11
C ASN A 189 6.63 -5.75 2.08
N ASN A 190 5.74 -5.72 3.07
CA ASN A 190 5.71 -4.70 4.11
C ASN A 190 6.94 -4.76 5.05
N THR A 191 7.64 -5.90 5.15
CA THR A 191 8.84 -6.04 6.01
C THR A 191 10.02 -5.14 5.60
N THR A 192 9.88 -4.39 4.51
CA THR A 192 10.82 -3.34 4.08
C THR A 192 10.66 -2.03 4.84
N GLN A 193 9.51 -1.79 5.47
CA GLN A 193 9.13 -0.50 6.07
C GLN A 193 8.38 -0.63 7.41
N ASN A 194 7.65 -1.72 7.62
CA ASN A 194 6.80 -1.96 8.79
C ASN A 194 7.38 -3.04 9.71
N THR A 195 7.10 -2.90 11.01
CA THR A 195 7.41 -3.89 12.06
C THR A 195 6.36 -5.01 12.11
N GLY A 196 6.64 -6.09 12.84
CA GLY A 196 5.72 -7.23 13.00
C GLY A 196 4.32 -6.85 13.51
N PRO A 197 4.18 -6.00 14.56
CA PRO A 197 2.88 -5.51 15.02
C PRO A 197 2.14 -4.73 13.95
N GLU A 198 2.83 -3.86 13.21
CA GLU A 198 2.23 -3.00 12.19
C GLU A 198 1.69 -3.78 10.99
N ILE A 199 2.38 -4.85 10.58
CA ILE A 199 1.92 -5.73 9.50
C ILE A 199 0.70 -6.53 9.98
N ALA A 200 0.67 -6.97 11.24
CA ALA A 200 -0.50 -7.63 11.83
C ALA A 200 -1.73 -6.70 11.89
N GLU A 201 -1.56 -5.42 12.24
CA GLU A 201 -2.65 -4.43 12.12
C GLU A 201 -3.14 -4.29 10.67
N GLY A 202 -2.22 -4.17 9.71
CA GLY A 202 -2.57 -4.03 8.28
C GLY A 202 -3.34 -5.25 7.75
N ILE A 203 -2.96 -6.45 8.18
CA ILE A 203 -3.70 -7.69 7.88
C ILE A 203 -5.07 -7.66 8.55
N GLY A 204 -5.16 -7.24 9.81
CA GLY A 204 -6.43 -7.08 10.52
C GLY A 204 -7.38 -6.10 9.83
N ALA A 205 -6.87 -4.98 9.34
CA ALA A 205 -7.64 -4.00 8.57
C ALA A 205 -8.15 -4.58 7.24
N VAL A 206 -7.32 -5.33 6.51
CA VAL A 206 -7.76 -6.06 5.31
C VAL A 206 -8.88 -7.06 5.67
N VAL A 207 -8.76 -7.78 6.79
CA VAL A 207 -9.79 -8.73 7.24
C VAL A 207 -11.11 -8.02 7.57
N LEU A 208 -11.10 -6.84 8.21
CA LEU A 208 -12.32 -6.06 8.47
C LEU A 208 -12.95 -5.53 7.18
N GLU A 209 -12.16 -5.03 6.23
CA GLU A 209 -12.66 -4.58 4.92
C GLU A 209 -13.31 -5.76 4.17
N LEU A 210 -12.69 -6.94 4.18
CA LEU A 210 -13.27 -8.16 3.59
C LEU A 210 -14.55 -8.65 4.30
N GLN A 211 -14.65 -8.55 5.63
CA GLN A 211 -15.86 -8.89 6.37
C GLN A 211 -17.01 -7.92 6.08
N LYS A 212 -16.69 -6.65 5.83
CA LYS A 212 -17.64 -5.58 5.46
C LYS A 212 -18.12 -5.73 4.01
N ASP A 213 -17.22 -5.94 3.06
CA ASP A 213 -17.54 -6.07 1.63
C ASP A 213 -18.17 -7.44 1.31
N PHE A 214 -17.76 -8.51 2.02
CA PHE A 214 -18.22 -9.89 1.78
C PHE A 214 -18.72 -10.59 3.07
N PRO A 215 -19.79 -10.11 3.74
CA PRO A 215 -20.24 -10.62 5.05
C PRO A 215 -20.72 -12.09 5.07
N GLY A 216 -20.96 -12.70 3.90
CA GLY A 216 -21.28 -14.13 3.76
C GLY A 216 -20.07 -15.03 3.49
N ALA A 217 -18.88 -14.48 3.28
CA ALA A 217 -17.69 -15.23 2.91
C ALA A 217 -16.94 -15.79 4.13
N LYS A 218 -16.39 -17.00 4.01
CA LYS A 218 -15.36 -17.49 4.93
C LYS A 218 -14.00 -16.91 4.52
N ILE A 219 -13.21 -16.43 5.47
CA ILE A 219 -11.85 -15.97 5.22
C ILE A 219 -10.87 -17.04 5.71
N LEU A 220 -10.09 -17.59 4.80
CA LEU A 220 -8.91 -18.41 5.06
C LEU A 220 -7.69 -17.48 5.04
N LEU A 221 -7.35 -16.93 6.21
CA LEU A 221 -6.10 -16.20 6.41
C LEU A 221 -4.96 -17.22 6.49
N LEU A 222 -3.92 -17.03 5.67
CA LEU A 222 -2.74 -17.88 5.65
C LEU A 222 -1.56 -17.17 6.32
N ALA A 223 -0.84 -17.89 7.17
CA ALA A 223 0.44 -17.45 7.73
C ALA A 223 1.46 -17.18 6.59
N ILE A 224 2.18 -16.07 6.68
CA ILE A 224 3.14 -15.64 5.66
C ILE A 224 4.34 -16.61 5.67
N PHE A 225 4.73 -17.12 4.51
CA PHE A 225 5.85 -18.04 4.40
C PHE A 225 7.19 -17.41 4.83
N PRO A 226 8.05 -18.15 5.55
CA PRO A 226 9.34 -17.64 5.99
C PRO A 226 10.32 -17.52 4.79
N ARG A 227 10.84 -16.32 4.57
CA ARG A 227 11.88 -16.01 3.57
C ARG A 227 13.22 -15.68 4.24
N ASP A 228 14.25 -15.48 3.41
CA ASP A 228 15.65 -15.26 3.83
C ASP A 228 16.21 -16.42 4.69
N ARG A 229 17.48 -16.36 5.09
CA ARG A 229 18.15 -17.37 5.93
C ARG A 229 17.59 -17.41 7.36
N PRO A 230 17.70 -18.54 8.09
CA PRO A 230 17.39 -18.60 9.52
C PRO A 230 18.08 -17.50 10.32
N GLY A 231 17.37 -16.90 11.27
CA GLY A 231 17.86 -15.80 12.11
C GLY A 231 17.93 -14.42 11.44
N ALA A 232 17.67 -14.29 10.14
CA ALA A 232 17.56 -13.00 9.46
C ALA A 232 16.38 -12.16 10.01
N GLN A 233 16.53 -10.84 10.00
CA GLN A 233 15.52 -9.95 10.60
C GLN A 233 14.17 -10.03 9.90
N VAL A 234 14.13 -10.17 8.57
CA VAL A 234 12.88 -10.36 7.81
C VAL A 234 12.13 -11.60 8.29
N ARG A 235 12.84 -12.72 8.54
CA ARG A 235 12.22 -13.95 9.04
C ARG A 235 11.61 -13.73 10.43
N LYS A 236 12.36 -13.14 11.36
CA LYS A 236 11.86 -12.79 12.71
C LYS A 236 10.61 -11.89 12.66
N THR A 237 10.60 -10.90 11.77
CA THR A 237 9.42 -10.03 11.57
C THR A 237 8.21 -10.85 11.12
N LEU A 238 8.37 -11.78 10.18
CA LEU A 238 7.28 -12.65 9.72
C LEU A 238 6.83 -13.67 10.78
N ASP A 239 7.77 -14.21 11.57
CA ASP A 239 7.46 -15.08 12.71
C ASP A 239 6.60 -14.32 13.75
N GLU A 240 6.91 -13.04 14.01
CA GLU A 240 6.08 -12.18 14.87
C GLU A 240 4.69 -11.90 14.27
N VAL A 241 4.60 -11.58 12.96
CA VAL A 241 3.31 -11.38 12.28
C VAL A 241 2.43 -12.62 12.44
N ASN A 242 2.98 -13.79 12.11
CA ASN A 242 2.26 -15.06 12.18
C ASN A 242 1.80 -15.38 13.61
N THR A 243 2.56 -14.97 14.64
CA THR A 243 2.19 -15.12 16.07
C THR A 243 1.07 -14.16 16.51
N ARG A 244 0.82 -13.07 15.76
CA ARG A 244 -0.20 -12.06 16.07
C ARG A 244 -1.53 -12.25 15.33
N ILE A 245 -1.55 -13.06 14.26
CA ILE A 245 -2.73 -13.28 13.40
C ILE A 245 -3.31 -14.71 13.51
N SER A 246 -2.81 -15.50 14.48
CA SER A 246 -3.17 -16.91 14.73
C SER A 246 -4.28 -17.08 15.76
#